data_AF-A0A960EJN4-F1
#
_entry.id   AF-A0A960EJN4-F1
#
_cell.length_a   1.000
_cell.length_b   1.000
_cell.length_c   1.000
_cell.angle_alpha   90.00
_cell.angle_beta   90.00
_cell.angle_gamma   90.00
#
_symmetry.space_group_name_H-M   'P 1'
#
loop_
_entity.id
_entity.type
_entity.pdbx_description
1 polymer ?
#
loop_
_entity_poly.entity_id
_entity_poly.type
_entity_poly.pdbx_seq_one_letter_code
_entity_poly.pdbx_strand_id
1 'polypeptide(L)'
;MEVRILYFDDCPNVGLAEQRVRDLAAGDPEIRVVRQRVADPSDAEAAGLHGSPTILIDGVDPFAEPGTEASWACRVFVSADGVQGAPSTEQLREAMGR
;
A
#
# COMPACT_ATOMS: atom_id res chain seq x y z
N MET A 1 0.02 -12.82 8.78
CA MET A 1 0.53 -11.80 7.86
C MET A 1 -0.10 -10.47 8.21
N GLU A 2 0.70 -9.42 8.38
CA GLU A 2 0.21 -8.06 8.56
C GLU A 2 0.33 -7.28 7.25
N VAL A 3 -0.78 -6.71 6.79
CA VAL A 3 -0.81 -5.79 5.65
C VAL A 3 -1.09 -4.39 6.17
N ARG A 4 -0.10 -3.51 6.10
CA ARG A 4 -0.21 -2.12 6.55
C ARG A 4 -0.33 -1.19 5.34
N ILE A 5 -1.31 -0.29 5.41
CA ILE A 5 -1.54 0.75 4.41
C ILE A 5 -1.07 2.08 5.00
N LEU A 6 0.07 2.56 4.50
CA LEU A 6 0.60 3.88 4.83
C LEU A 6 -0.05 4.94 3.94
N TYR A 7 -0.42 6.06 4.55
CA TYR A 7 -1.04 7.17 3.82
C TYR A 7 -0.84 8.51 4.52
N PHE A 8 -1.04 9.60 3.79
CA PHE A 8 -1.29 10.94 4.34
C PHE A 8 -2.68 11.42 3.90
N ASP A 9 -3.24 12.41 4.58
CA ASP A 9 -4.67 12.77 4.46
C ASP A 9 -5.08 13.30 3.07
N ASP A 10 -4.16 13.91 2.31
CA ASP A 10 -4.43 14.49 0.98
C ASP A 10 -4.41 13.47 -0.18
N CYS A 11 -4.33 12.16 0.10
CA CYS A 11 -4.32 11.14 -0.94
C CYS A 11 -5.73 10.55 -1.20
N PRO A 12 -6.31 10.73 -2.40
CA PRO A 12 -7.66 10.24 -2.71
C PRO A 12 -7.73 8.72 -2.88
N ASN A 13 -6.59 8.06 -3.08
CA ASN A 13 -6.55 6.66 -3.53
C ASN A 13 -6.53 5.64 -2.37
N VAL A 14 -6.43 6.11 -1.12
CA VAL A 14 -6.33 5.25 0.07
C VAL A 14 -7.55 4.34 0.21
N GLY A 15 -8.75 4.87 -0.03
CA GLY A 15 -9.99 4.11 0.06
C GLY A 15 -10.04 2.93 -0.93
N LEU A 16 -9.58 3.14 -2.16
CA LEU A 16 -9.54 2.09 -3.18
C LEU A 16 -8.53 0.98 -2.80
N ALA A 17 -7.33 1.37 -2.34
CA ALA A 17 -6.34 0.40 -1.90
C ALA A 17 -6.83 -0.40 -0.69
N GLU A 18 -7.44 0.26 0.30
CA GLU A 18 -8.00 -0.39 1.48
C GLU A 18 -9.11 -1.37 1.11
N GLN A 19 -10.02 -0.98 0.23
CA GLN A 19 -11.09 -1.87 -0.23
C GLN A 19 -10.50 -3.16 -0.82
N ARG A 20 -9.58 -3.05 -1.78
CA ARG A 20 -8.97 -4.21 -2.44
C ARG A 20 -8.22 -5.12 -1.49
N VAL A 21 -7.45 -4.55 -0.56
CA VAL A 21 -6.73 -5.33 0.47
C VAL A 21 -7.71 -6.04 1.40
N ARG A 22 -8.78 -5.37 1.84
CA ARG A 22 -9.80 -5.98 2.71
C ARG A 22 -10.59 -7.07 2.00
N ASP A 23 -10.91 -6.88 0.72
CA ASP A 23 -11.61 -7.89 -0.07
C ASP A 23 -10.77 -9.17 -0.21
N LEU A 24 -9.44 -9.03 -0.37
CA LEU A 24 -8.52 -10.19 -0.39
C LEU A 24 -8.31 -10.82 0.98
N ALA A 25 -8.35 -10.02 2.06
CA ALA A 25 -8.27 -10.52 3.43
C ALA A 25 -9.58 -11.12 3.94
N ALA A 26 -10.69 -10.95 3.21
CA ALA A 26 -12.01 -11.36 3.67
C ALA A 26 -12.08 -12.89 3.87
N GLY A 27 -12.37 -13.30 5.10
CA GLY A 27 -12.48 -14.71 5.46
C GLY A 27 -11.16 -15.40 5.83
N ASP A 28 -10.03 -14.69 5.76
CA ASP A 28 -8.72 -15.17 6.22
C ASP A 28 -8.34 -14.50 7.56
N PRO A 29 -8.54 -15.17 8.71
CA PRO A 29 -8.23 -14.61 10.03
C PRO A 29 -6.72 -14.43 10.26
N GLU A 30 -5.86 -15.00 9.43
CA GLU A 30 -4.40 -14.86 9.54
C GLU A 30 -3.90 -13.55 8.92
N ILE A 31 -4.76 -12.82 8.19
CA ILE A 31 -4.44 -11.54 7.55
C ILE A 31 -4.97 -10.39 8.41
N ARG A 32 -4.04 -9.61 8.98
CA ARG A 32 -4.36 -8.40 9.72
C ARG A 32 -4.13 -7.17 8.85
N VAL A 33 -5.20 -6.47 8.51
CA VAL A 33 -5.13 -5.20 7.76
C VAL A 33 -5.05 -4.02 8.73
N VAL A 34 -4.01 -3.19 8.62
CA VAL A 34 -3.77 -2.02 9.48
C VAL A 34 -3.66 -0.77 8.63
N ARG A 35 -4.26 0.33 9.09
CA ARG A 35 -4.03 1.66 8.52
C ARG A 35 -3.06 2.42 9.40
N GLN A 36 -2.11 3.10 8.79
CA GLN A 36 -1.19 3.98 9.49
C GLN A 36 -1.07 5.29 8.73
N ARG A 37 -1.53 6.36 9.37
CA ARG A 37 -1.36 7.71 8.86
C ARG A 37 0.07 8.18 9.16
N VAL A 38 0.77 8.66 8.16
CA VAL A 38 2.02 9.41 8.31
C VAL A 38 1.63 10.89 8.35
N ALA A 39 1.99 11.57 9.44
CA ALA A 39 1.52 12.94 9.72
C ALA A 39 2.35 14.00 9.00
N ASP A 40 3.66 13.78 8.90
CA ASP A 40 4.62 14.76 8.40
C ASP A 40 5.58 14.16 7.37
N PRO A 41 6.03 14.95 6.36
CA PRO A 41 7.02 14.51 5.38
C PRO A 41 8.32 13.98 5.98
N SER A 42 8.74 14.51 7.12
CA SER A 42 9.93 14.06 7.85
C SER A 42 9.82 12.61 8.36
N ASP A 43 8.60 12.10 8.52
CA ASP A 43 8.37 10.74 9.03
C ASP A 43 8.24 9.72 7.89
N ALA A 44 8.23 10.16 6.62
CA ALA A 44 8.01 9.31 5.46
C ALA A 44 9.07 8.21 5.35
N GLU A 45 10.35 8.56 5.54
CA GLU A 45 11.46 7.61 5.47
C GLU A 45 11.38 6.58 6.60
N ALA A 46 11.19 7.04 7.85
CA ALA A 46 11.08 6.15 9.00
C ALA A 46 9.86 5.22 8.91
N ALA A 47 8.77 5.66 8.29
CA ALA A 47 7.58 4.86 8.07
C ALA A 47 7.70 3.91 6.86
N GLY A 48 8.63 4.14 5.93
CA GLY A 48 8.72 3.41 4.65
C GLY A 48 7.67 3.85 3.63
N LEU A 49 7.25 5.11 3.65
CA LEU A 49 6.27 5.68 2.72
C LEU A 49 6.94 6.02 1.38
N HIS A 50 6.82 5.16 0.37
CA HIS A 50 7.27 5.43 -1.01
C HIS A 50 6.23 6.19 -1.85
N GLY A 51 5.27 6.82 -1.17
CA GLY A 51 4.11 7.50 -1.76
C GLY A 51 2.79 6.86 -1.32
N SER A 52 1.75 7.68 -1.17
CA SER A 52 0.45 7.24 -0.68
C SER A 52 -0.43 6.71 -1.82
N PRO A 53 -1.11 5.56 -1.65
CA PRO A 53 -0.93 4.59 -0.58
C PRO A 53 0.35 3.76 -0.79
N THR A 54 1.07 3.45 0.29
CA THR A 54 2.10 2.39 0.30
C THR A 54 1.53 1.18 1.02
N ILE A 55 1.72 -0.01 0.43
CA ILE A 55 1.27 -1.28 0.99
C ILE A 55 2.49 -2.01 1.53
N LEU A 56 2.57 -2.18 2.84
CA LEU A 56 3.59 -2.99 3.48
C LEU A 56 3.03 -4.37 3.84
N ILE A 57 3.63 -5.42 3.32
CA ILE A 57 3.34 -6.82 3.70
C ILE A 57 4.45 -7.28 4.62
N ASP A 58 4.10 -7.58 5.87
CA ASP A 58 5.03 -7.93 6.95
C ASP A 58 6.21 -6.94 7.06
N GLY A 59 5.92 -5.65 6.81
CA GLY A 59 6.87 -4.53 6.87
C GLY A 59 7.62 -4.22 5.56
N VAL A 60 7.40 -4.97 4.49
CA VAL A 60 8.08 -4.79 3.19
C VAL A 60 7.11 -4.24 2.14
N ASP A 61 7.52 -3.22 1.39
CA ASP A 61 6.78 -2.75 0.21
C ASP A 61 7.09 -3.65 -1.00
N PRO A 62 6.17 -4.50 -1.46
CA PRO A 62 6.42 -5.41 -2.58
C PRO A 62 6.43 -4.69 -3.93
N PHE A 63 6.00 -3.43 -3.99
CA PHE A 63 5.91 -2.64 -5.21
C PHE A 63 7.12 -1.71 -5.36
N ALA A 64 7.91 -1.49 -4.32
CA ALA A 64 9.10 -0.64 -4.38
C ALA A 64 10.27 -1.39 -5.04
N GLU A 65 10.93 -0.75 -6.00
CA GLU A 65 12.20 -1.24 -6.53
C GLU A 65 13.32 -1.01 -5.51
N PRO A 66 14.41 -1.82 -5.53
CA PRO A 66 15.55 -1.60 -4.66
C PRO A 66 16.08 -0.17 -4.78
N GLY A 67 16.18 0.54 -3.64
CA GLY A 67 16.64 1.92 -3.60
C GLY A 67 15.57 2.98 -3.89
N THR A 68 14.29 2.60 -3.98
CA THR A 68 13.19 3.57 -4.00
C THR A 68 13.24 4.44 -2.75
N GLU A 69 13.33 5.75 -2.92
CA GLU A 69 13.32 6.71 -1.81
C GLU A 69 11.91 6.93 -1.28
N ALA A 70 11.81 7.34 -0.02
CA ALA A 70 10.54 7.78 0.53
C ALA A 70 10.01 9.01 -0.21
N SER A 71 8.68 9.10 -0.33
CA SER A 71 8.01 10.12 -1.13
C SER A 71 6.74 10.62 -0.44
N TRP A 72 6.64 11.95 -0.32
CA TRP A 72 5.43 12.64 0.13
C TRP A 72 4.53 13.01 -1.06
N ALA A 73 4.18 12.01 -1.87
CA ALA A 73 3.33 12.19 -3.04
C ALA A 73 2.33 11.05 -3.17
N CYS A 74 1.30 11.24 -4.00
CA CYS A 74 0.43 10.13 -4.38
C CYS A 74 1.20 9.18 -5.30
N ARG A 75 1.13 7.89 -5.00
CA ARG A 75 1.71 6.83 -5.83
C ARG A 75 0.72 6.36 -6.88
N VAL A 76 1.26 5.94 -8.01
CA VAL A 76 0.51 5.29 -9.09
C VAL A 76 1.08 3.90 -9.35
N PHE A 77 0.21 3.01 -9.81
CA PHE A 77 0.50 1.60 -10.05
C PHE A 77 0.06 1.26 -11.47
N VAL A 78 0.95 0.60 -12.20
CA VAL A 78 0.69 0.14 -13.55
C VAL A 78 0.17 -1.29 -13.47
N SER A 79 -0.97 -1.57 -14.08
CA SER A 79 -1.55 -2.91 -14.18
C SER A 79 -2.13 -3.15 -15.58
N ALA A 80 -2.68 -4.35 -15.81
CA ALA A 80 -3.39 -4.67 -17.05
C ALA A 80 -4.62 -3.77 -17.30
N ASP A 81 -5.21 -3.22 -16.24
CA ASP A 81 -6.36 -2.29 -16.31
C ASP A 81 -5.91 -0.83 -16.51
N GLY A 82 -4.61 -0.59 -16.69
CA GLY A 82 -4.01 0.72 -16.87
C GLY A 82 -3.35 1.27 -15.60
N VAL A 83 -3.10 2.58 -15.61
CA VAL A 83 -2.48 3.29 -14.48
C VAL A 83 -3.56 3.69 -13.48
N GLN A 84 -3.39 3.29 -12.22
CA GLN A 84 -4.34 3.58 -11.14
C GLN A 84 -3.64 4.08 -9.88
N GLY A 85 -4.38 4.74 -9.00
CA GLY A 85 -3.86 5.22 -7.72
C GLY A 85 -3.69 4.15 -6.63
N ALA A 86 -3.98 2.90 -6.93
CA ALA A 86 -3.83 1.75 -6.03
C ALA A 86 -3.39 0.53 -6.84
N PRO A 87 -2.66 -0.43 -6.25
CA PRO A 87 -2.34 -1.69 -6.92
C PRO A 87 -3.62 -2.42 -7.34
N SER A 88 -3.57 -3.17 -8.44
CA SER A 88 -4.70 -4.01 -8.85
C SER A 88 -4.91 -5.15 -7.86
N THR A 89 -6.09 -5.77 -7.88
CA THR A 89 -6.37 -6.94 -7.05
C THR A 89 -5.43 -8.10 -7.37
N GLU A 90 -5.06 -8.31 -8.64
CA GLU A 90 -4.10 -9.33 -9.05
C GLU A 90 -2.70 -9.07 -8.47
N GLN A 91 -2.22 -7.82 -8.53
CA GLN A 91 -0.93 -7.43 -7.96
C GLN A 91 -0.88 -7.64 -6.44
N LEU A 92 -1.96 -7.29 -5.74
CA LEU A 92 -2.05 -7.53 -4.29
C LEU A 92 -2.07 -9.03 -3.98
N ARG A 93 -2.82 -9.82 -4.75
CA ARG A 93 -2.90 -11.27 -4.58
C ARG A 93 -1.52 -11.92 -4.74
N GLU A 94 -0.80 -11.58 -5.80
CA GLU A 94 0.56 -12.07 -6.06
C GLU A 94 1.51 -11.69 -4.92
N ALA A 95 1.49 -10.43 -4.50
CA ALA A 95 2.35 -9.93 -3.42
C ALA A 95 2.05 -10.60 -2.06
N MET A 96 0.79 -10.96 -1.81
CA MET A 96 0.35 -11.64 -0.58
C MET A 96 0.53 -13.17 -0.64
N GLY A 97 0.97 -13.72 -1.78
CA GLY A 97 1.07 -15.16 -2.00
C GLY A 97 -0.28 -15.86 -1.91
N ARG A 98 -1.29 -15.33 -2.60
CA ARG A 98 -2.68 -15.82 -2.60
C ARG A 98 -3.15 -16.20 -4.01
#